data_AF-A0A849ABU8-F1
#
_entry.id   AF-A0A849ABU8-F1
#
_cell.length_a   1.000
_cell.length_b   1.000
_cell.length_c   1.000
_cell.angle_alpha   90.00
_cell.angle_beta   90.00
_cell.angle_gamma   90.00
#
_symmetry.space_group_name_H-M   'P 1'
#
loop_
_entity.id
_entity.type
_entity.pdbx_description
1 polymer ?
#
loop_
_entity_poly.entity_id
_entity_poly.type
_entity_poly.pdbx_seq_one_letter_code
_entity_poly.pdbx_strand_id
1 'polypeptide(L)'
;MTGPAGAATAAAATPAVTARRTRWRRWLGGLAAVLVTGHLVALHLWPPGVLELDWNALAARWSRPWWRAWDVLMLLAVGGYGGVLLVNWWRAPDGRWRRERTVNAVCFALLLVAATVAGLLAVLTFSTRL
;
A
#
# COMPACT_ATOMS: atom_id res chain seq x y z
N MET A 1 -25.38 -30.80 -40.05
CA MET A 1 -25.15 -29.34 -40.11
C MET A 1 -24.49 -28.91 -38.81
N THR A 2 -23.18 -28.69 -38.87
CA THR A 2 -22.28 -28.32 -37.77
C THR A 2 -22.34 -26.81 -37.53
N GLY A 3 -22.47 -26.38 -36.27
CA GLY A 3 -22.28 -24.97 -35.91
C GLY A 3 -21.80 -24.83 -34.47
N PRO A 4 -20.50 -24.58 -34.22
CA PRO A 4 -20.01 -24.11 -32.93
C PRO A 4 -19.89 -22.58 -32.97
N ALA A 5 -20.90 -21.86 -32.47
CA ALA A 5 -20.89 -20.38 -32.43
C ALA A 5 -21.21 -19.83 -31.02
N GLY A 6 -20.63 -20.45 -29.98
CA GLY A 6 -20.84 -20.02 -28.59
C GLY A 6 -19.58 -19.63 -27.81
N ALA A 7 -18.40 -19.63 -28.44
CA ALA A 7 -17.11 -19.53 -27.73
C ALA A 7 -16.36 -18.19 -27.94
N ALA A 8 -17.00 -17.15 -28.46
CA ALA A 8 -16.31 -15.94 -28.90
C ALA A 8 -16.82 -14.64 -28.24
N THR A 9 -16.89 -14.60 -26.91
CA THR A 9 -17.01 -13.31 -26.17
C THR A 9 -16.16 -13.28 -24.89
N ALA A 10 -15.10 -14.08 -24.81
CA ALA A 10 -13.99 -13.75 -23.92
C ALA A 10 -13.10 -12.73 -24.63
N ALA A 11 -13.48 -11.46 -24.59
CA ALA A 11 -12.73 -10.35 -25.17
C ALA A 11 -11.26 -10.43 -24.69
N ALA A 12 -10.38 -10.88 -25.59
CA ALA A 12 -8.96 -10.98 -25.36
C ALA A 12 -8.42 -9.56 -25.14
N ALA A 13 -8.22 -9.18 -23.89
CA ALA A 13 -7.55 -7.93 -23.56
C ALA A 13 -6.21 -7.89 -24.31
N THR A 14 -6.00 -6.86 -25.13
CA THR A 14 -4.81 -6.71 -25.98
C THR A 14 -3.54 -6.81 -25.11
N PRO A 15 -2.52 -7.59 -25.50
CA PRO A 15 -1.34 -7.89 -24.66
C PRO A 15 -0.61 -6.64 -24.14
N ALA A 16 -0.73 -5.50 -24.83
CA ALA A 16 -0.18 -4.22 -24.40
C ALA A 16 -0.81 -3.68 -23.10
N VAL A 17 -2.11 -3.89 -22.87
CA VAL A 17 -2.83 -3.38 -21.69
C VAL A 17 -2.51 -4.19 -20.43
N THR A 18 -2.46 -5.52 -20.57
CA THR A 18 -2.04 -6.44 -19.50
C THR A 18 -0.56 -6.24 -19.14
N ALA A 19 0.32 -6.01 -20.13
CA ALA A 19 1.72 -5.68 -19.90
C ALA A 19 1.91 -4.34 -19.16
N ARG A 20 1.12 -3.31 -19.47
CA ARG A 20 1.18 -2.01 -18.77
C ARG A 20 0.74 -2.13 -17.30
N ARG A 21 -0.37 -2.85 -17.04
CA ARG A 21 -0.91 -3.10 -15.69
C ARG A 21 0.08 -3.86 -14.80
N THR A 22 0.76 -4.86 -15.35
CA THR A 22 1.73 -5.67 -14.59
C THR A 22 3.00 -4.91 -14.25
N ARG A 23 3.50 -4.07 -15.16
CA ARG A 23 4.66 -3.19 -14.89
C ARG A 23 4.37 -2.22 -13.76
N TRP A 24 3.24 -1.50 -13.81
CA TRP A 24 2.87 -0.52 -12.78
C TRP A 24 2.88 -1.11 -11.37
N ARG A 25 2.32 -2.32 -11.20
CA ARG A 25 2.33 -3.03 -9.91
C ARG A 25 3.73 -3.31 -9.38
N ARG A 26 4.66 -3.68 -10.26
CA ARG A 26 6.05 -3.98 -9.88
C ARG A 26 6.78 -2.69 -9.48
N TRP A 27 6.57 -1.60 -10.22
CA TRP A 27 7.11 -0.29 -9.87
C TRP A 27 6.61 0.20 -8.51
N LEU A 28 5.29 0.12 -8.26
CA LEU A 28 4.71 0.55 -6.99
C LEU A 28 5.20 -0.31 -5.81
N GLY A 29 5.28 -1.62 -5.99
CA GLY A 29 5.83 -2.53 -4.98
C GLY A 29 7.32 -2.30 -4.70
N GLY A 30 8.11 -2.04 -5.75
CA GLY A 30 9.53 -1.70 -5.61
C GLY A 30 9.74 -0.37 -4.91
N LEU A 31 8.95 0.66 -5.25
CA LEU A 31 8.95 1.95 -4.56
C LEU A 31 8.60 1.79 -3.08
N ALA A 32 7.55 1.03 -2.76
CA ALA A 32 7.16 0.75 -1.38
C ALA A 32 8.29 0.03 -0.61
N ALA A 33 8.95 -0.95 -1.24
CA ALA A 33 10.08 -1.65 -0.63
C ALA A 33 11.23 -0.68 -0.30
N VAL A 34 11.63 0.19 -1.23
CA VAL A 34 12.70 1.17 -1.00
C VAL A 34 12.32 2.15 0.12
N LEU A 35 11.08 2.65 0.12
CA LEU A 35 10.60 3.60 1.13
C LEU A 35 10.57 2.98 2.53
N VAL A 36 10.08 1.75 2.65
CA VAL A 36 10.03 1.01 3.92
C VAL A 36 11.42 0.67 4.41
N THR A 37 12.29 0.15 3.54
CA THR A 37 13.67 -0.16 3.93
C THR A 37 14.42 1.10 4.37
N GLY A 38 14.30 2.20 3.64
CA GLY A 38 14.90 3.48 4.04
C GLY A 38 14.35 4.00 5.37
N HIS A 39 13.04 3.82 5.63
CA HIS A 39 12.43 4.16 6.90
C HIS A 39 13.00 3.32 8.06
N LEU A 40 13.14 2.00 7.88
CA LEU A 40 13.74 1.09 8.86
C LEU A 40 15.21 1.44 9.14
N VAL A 41 15.99 1.70 8.09
CA VAL A 41 17.38 2.14 8.21
C VAL A 41 17.48 3.45 8.99
N ALA A 42 16.62 4.43 8.69
CA ALA A 42 16.58 5.71 9.38
C ALA A 42 16.19 5.59 10.87
N LEU A 43 15.45 4.54 11.26
CA LEU A 43 15.09 4.29 12.66
C LEU A 43 16.17 3.51 13.43
N HIS A 44 16.90 2.60 12.77
CA HIS A 44 17.81 1.69 13.46
C HIS A 44 19.27 2.13 13.38
N LEU A 45 19.69 2.64 12.21
CA LEU A 45 21.10 2.92 11.93
C LEU A 45 21.42 4.42 12.04
N TRP A 46 20.42 5.29 11.99
CA TRP A 46 20.61 6.74 12.10
C TRP A 46 20.40 7.21 13.54
N PRO A 47 21.32 8.00 14.13
CA PRO A 47 21.13 8.58 15.47
C PRO A 47 19.82 9.38 15.53
N PRO A 48 19.02 9.29 16.61
CA PRO A 48 19.30 8.67 17.92
C PRO A 48 19.24 7.13 17.97
N GLY A 49 18.77 6.47 16.91
CA GLY A 49 18.48 5.03 16.94
C GLY A 49 17.25 4.70 17.80
N VAL A 50 16.81 3.44 17.76
CA VAL A 50 15.55 3.01 18.41
C VAL A 50 15.59 3.06 19.94
N LEU A 51 16.78 2.90 20.53
CA LEU A 51 16.96 2.88 21.99
C LEU A 51 16.94 4.26 22.63
N GLU A 52 17.25 5.31 21.87
CA GLU A 52 17.23 6.70 22.32
C GLU A 52 16.05 7.47 21.68
N LEU A 53 15.10 6.75 21.06
CA LEU A 53 13.94 7.35 20.42
C LEU A 53 12.93 7.79 21.49
N ASP A 54 13.05 9.04 21.92
CA ASP A 54 12.08 9.69 22.80
C ASP A 54 11.16 10.65 22.01
N TRP A 55 10.21 11.27 22.72
CA TRP A 55 9.29 12.23 22.12
C TRP A 55 10.00 13.42 21.47
N ASN A 56 11.09 13.88 22.10
CA ASN A 56 11.82 15.06 21.65
C ASN A 56 12.62 14.78 20.36
N ALA A 57 13.23 13.60 20.27
CA ALA A 57 13.87 13.08 19.07
C ALA A 57 12.88 12.90 17.92
N LEU A 58 11.69 12.34 18.20
CA LEU A 58 10.62 12.24 17.20
C LEU A 58 10.20 13.63 16.72
N ALA A 59 10.00 14.58 17.64
CA ALA A 59 9.64 15.95 17.31
C ALA A 59 10.72 16.68 16.51
N ALA A 60 11.99 16.50 16.85
CA ALA A 60 13.11 17.05 16.09
C ALA A 60 13.19 16.45 14.68
N ARG A 61 12.91 15.15 14.52
CA ARG A 61 12.88 14.50 13.20
C ARG A 61 11.73 15.03 12.35
N TRP A 62 10.51 15.03 12.90
CA TRP A 62 9.32 15.52 12.19
C TRP A 62 9.29 17.05 12.04
N SER A 63 10.14 17.81 12.72
CA SER A 63 10.34 19.23 12.40
C SER A 63 10.90 19.45 10.99
N ARG A 64 11.61 18.46 10.43
CA ARG A 64 12.22 18.56 9.09
C ARG A 64 11.21 18.13 8.01
N PRO A 65 10.96 18.95 6.97
CA PRO A 65 9.96 18.64 5.94
C PRO A 65 10.31 17.39 5.13
N TRP A 66 11.59 17.08 4.99
CA TRP A 66 12.07 15.87 4.31
C TRP A 66 11.51 14.58 4.93
N TRP A 67 11.60 14.43 6.25
CA TRP A 67 11.13 13.22 6.94
C TRP A 67 9.61 13.10 6.91
N ARG A 68 8.88 14.22 7.03
CA ARG A 68 7.43 14.25 6.87
C ARG A 68 7.00 13.81 5.46
N ALA A 69 7.65 14.34 4.42
CA ALA A 69 7.35 13.96 3.05
C ALA A 69 7.65 12.48 2.79
N TRP A 70 8.77 11.96 3.32
CA TRP A 70 9.14 10.56 3.21
C TRP A 70 8.08 9.63 3.84
N ASP A 71 7.67 9.90 5.08
CA ASP A 71 6.70 9.06 5.79
C ASP A 71 5.32 9.09 5.12
N VAL A 72 4.88 10.25 4.61
CA VAL A 72 3.63 10.36 3.83
C VAL A 72 3.73 9.58 2.51
N LEU A 73 4.83 9.71 1.77
CA LEU A 73 5.05 8.96 0.54
C LEU A 73 5.07 7.45 0.80
N MET A 74 5.72 7.01 1.87
CA MET A 74 5.75 5.61 2.28
C MET A 74 4.33 5.10 2.59
N LEU A 75 3.56 5.87 3.37
CA LEU A 75 2.20 5.50 3.76
C LEU A 75 1.29 5.32 2.53
N LEU A 76 1.36 6.25 1.58
CA LEU A 76 0.58 6.18 0.34
C LEU A 76 1.03 5.04 -0.57
N ALA A 77 2.34 4.79 -0.68
CA ALA A 77 2.88 3.71 -1.49
C ALA A 77 2.49 2.32 -0.94
N VAL A 78 2.62 2.12 0.38
CA VAL A 78 2.28 0.87 1.06
C VAL A 78 0.78 0.64 1.04
N GLY A 79 -0.03 1.65 1.38
CA GLY A 79 -1.49 1.56 1.32
C GLY A 79 -1.99 1.29 -0.10
N GLY A 80 -1.44 2.01 -1.10
CA GLY A 80 -1.75 1.79 -2.51
C GLY A 80 -1.39 0.38 -2.99
N TYR A 81 -0.22 -0.14 -2.61
CA TYR A 81 0.20 -1.49 -2.97
C TYR A 81 -0.68 -2.56 -2.32
N GLY A 82 -0.97 -2.40 -1.02
CA GLY A 82 -1.87 -3.28 -0.28
C GLY A 82 -3.28 -3.30 -0.87
N GLY A 83 -3.82 -2.14 -1.26
CA GLY A 83 -5.13 -2.05 -1.93
C GLY A 83 -5.16 -2.79 -3.27
N VAL A 84 -4.10 -2.71 -4.07
CA VAL A 84 -4.00 -3.48 -5.33
C VAL A 84 -3.93 -4.98 -5.09
N LEU A 85 -3.18 -5.42 -4.07
CA LEU A 85 -3.14 -6.83 -3.68
C LEU A 85 -4.50 -7.34 -3.20
N LEU A 86 -5.20 -6.54 -2.40
CA LEU A 86 -6.53 -6.85 -1.89
C LEU A 86 -7.56 -7.06 -3.01
N VAL A 87 -7.58 -6.15 -3.99
CA VAL A 87 -8.45 -6.29 -5.17
C VAL A 87 -8.12 -7.53 -5.97
N ASN A 88 -6.83 -7.83 -6.15
CA ASN A 88 -6.41 -9.02 -6.88
C ASN A 88 -6.82 -10.31 -6.16
N TRP A 89 -6.67 -10.34 -4.84
CA TRP A 89 -7.08 -11.46 -4.00
C TRP A 89 -8.60 -11.67 -4.04
N TRP A 90 -9.38 -10.59 -3.96
CA TRP A 90 -10.85 -10.68 -4.02
C TRP A 90 -11.37 -11.16 -5.38
N ARG A 91 -10.70 -10.83 -6.48
CA ARG A 91 -11.06 -11.26 -7.84
C ARG A 91 -10.66 -12.70 -8.19
N ALA A 92 -9.97 -13.42 -7.30
CA ALA A 92 -9.52 -14.78 -7.58
C ALA A 92 -10.73 -15.72 -7.85
N PRO A 93 -10.70 -16.54 -8.91
CA PRO A 93 -11.82 -17.38 -9.32
C PRO A 93 -11.94 -18.63 -8.44
N ASP A 94 -12.44 -18.47 -7.20
CA ASP A 94 -12.94 -19.61 -6.41
C ASP A 94 -14.35 -19.28 -5.88
N GLY A 95 -15.35 -20.04 -6.32
CA GLY A 95 -16.76 -19.78 -6.03
C GLY A 95 -17.25 -20.21 -4.64
N ARG A 96 -16.50 -21.08 -3.95
CA ARG A 96 -16.94 -21.76 -2.72
C ARG A 96 -16.99 -20.89 -1.44
N TRP A 97 -16.36 -19.71 -1.45
CA TRP A 97 -16.20 -18.84 -0.26
C TRP A 97 -16.44 -17.36 -0.58
N ARG A 98 -17.40 -17.04 -1.45
CA ARG A 98 -17.63 -15.67 -1.93
C ARG A 98 -18.04 -14.69 -0.82
N ARG A 99 -18.85 -15.14 0.15
CA ARG A 99 -19.31 -14.30 1.26
C ARG A 99 -18.17 -13.99 2.21
N GLU A 100 -17.44 -15.00 2.66
CA GLU A 100 -16.30 -14.88 3.57
C GLU A 100 -15.20 -14.01 2.94
N ARG A 101 -14.91 -14.19 1.65
CA ARG A 101 -13.97 -13.33 0.92
C ARG A 101 -14.40 -11.88 0.87
N THR A 102 -15.69 -11.62 0.69
CA THR A 102 -16.20 -10.24 0.62
C THR A 102 -16.11 -9.58 1.99
N VAL A 103 -16.51 -10.27 3.05
CA VAL A 103 -16.37 -9.77 4.44
C VAL A 103 -14.89 -9.50 4.74
N ASN A 104 -14.00 -10.46 4.48
CA ASN A 104 -12.56 -10.28 4.72
C ASN A 104 -12.00 -9.13 3.89
N ALA A 105 -12.38 -9.00 2.62
CA ALA A 105 -11.92 -7.90 1.77
C ALA A 105 -12.38 -6.54 2.29
N VAL A 106 -13.63 -6.43 2.75
CA VAL A 106 -14.14 -5.21 3.38
C VAL A 106 -13.39 -4.91 4.68
N CYS A 107 -13.20 -5.89 5.55
CA CYS A 107 -12.44 -5.71 6.79
C CYS A 107 -11.00 -5.23 6.50
N PHE A 108 -10.30 -5.88 5.56
CA PHE A 108 -8.95 -5.46 5.18
C PHE A 108 -8.93 -4.06 4.54
N ALA A 109 -9.90 -3.73 3.70
CA ALA A 109 -10.00 -2.39 3.12
C ALA A 109 -10.22 -1.33 4.20
N LEU A 110 -11.12 -1.59 5.15
CA LEU A 110 -11.37 -0.70 6.28
C LEU A 110 -10.13 -0.52 7.15
N LEU A 111 -9.44 -1.60 7.48
CA LEU A 111 -8.19 -1.54 8.26
C LEU A 111 -7.11 -0.75 7.51
N LEU A 112 -6.96 -0.96 6.21
CA LEU A 112 -5.96 -0.28 5.40
C LEU A 112 -6.26 1.23 5.29
N VAL A 113 -7.52 1.60 5.09
CA VAL A 113 -7.97 3.00 5.10
C VAL A 113 -7.78 3.60 6.48
N ALA A 114 -8.21 2.93 7.54
CA ALA A 114 -8.08 3.41 8.91
C ALA A 114 -6.61 3.64 9.29
N ALA A 115 -5.71 2.69 8.98
CA ALA A 115 -4.28 2.82 9.23
C ALA A 115 -3.66 3.97 8.43
N THR A 116 -4.05 4.13 7.16
CA THR A 116 -3.58 5.23 6.30
C THR A 116 -4.06 6.58 6.83
N VAL A 117 -5.33 6.70 7.22
CA VAL A 117 -5.90 7.95 7.75
C VAL A 117 -5.28 8.27 9.11
N ALA A 118 -5.18 7.29 10.02
CA ALA A 118 -4.57 7.48 11.33
C ALA A 118 -3.10 7.90 11.21
N GLY A 119 -2.33 7.26 10.31
CA GLY A 119 -0.94 7.64 10.04
C GLY A 119 -0.83 9.05 9.44
N LEU A 120 -1.71 9.41 8.51
CA LEU A 120 -1.72 10.74 7.91
C LEU A 120 -2.06 11.82 8.94
N LEU A 121 -3.07 11.56 9.79
CA LEU A 121 -3.43 12.44 10.89
C LEU A 121 -2.29 12.58 11.89
N ALA A 122 -1.59 11.49 12.23
CA ALA A 122 -0.44 11.53 13.12
C ALA A 122 0.66 12.43 12.56
N VAL A 123 1.03 12.27 11.29
CA VAL A 123 2.12 13.06 10.68
C VAL A 123 1.73 14.53 10.48
N LEU A 124 0.49 14.80 10.07
CA LEU A 124 0.03 16.16 9.78
C LEU A 124 -0.31 16.97 11.03
N THR A 125 -0.90 16.32 12.03
CA THR A 125 -1.33 16.98 13.28
C THR A 125 -0.21 17.06 14.30
N PHE A 126 0.94 16.42 14.04
CA PHE A 126 2.04 16.41 14.99
C PHE A 126 2.54 17.82 15.29
N SER A 127 2.19 18.32 16.47
CA SER A 127 2.69 19.57 17.01
C SER A 127 3.93 19.32 17.86
N THR A 128 5.02 19.99 17.54
CA THR A 128 6.29 19.93 18.32
C THR A 128 6.23 20.75 19.62
N ARG A 129 5.07 21.28 19.99
CA ARG A 129 4.86 22.06 21.22
C ARG A 129 4.05 21.21 22.19
N LEU A 130 4.69 20.80 23.27
CA LEU A 130 4.04 20.50 24.55
C LEU A 130 4.23 21.72 25.45
#